data_AF-A0A7W2SDX6-F1
#
_entry.id   AF-A0A7W2SDX6-F1
#
_cell.length_a   1.000
_cell.length_b   1.000
_cell.length_c   1.000
_cell.angle_alpha   90.00
_cell.angle_beta   90.00
_cell.angle_gamma   90.00
#
_symmetry.space_group_name_H-M   'P 1'
#
loop_
_entity.id
_entity.type
_entity.pdbx_description
1 polymer ?
#
loop_
_entity_poly.entity_id
_entity_poly.type
_entity_poly.pdbx_seq_one_letter_code
_entity_poly.pdbx_strand_id
1 'polypeptide(L)' 'MRRRKISRLLGLKFKVKKVLFSGKSESKTVDVVETKGHGKMLLKDGLIMVTERDEFAHHSMRW' A
#
# COMPACT_ATOMS: atom_id res chain seq x y z
N MET A 1 -36.31 14.64 -2.19
CA MET A 1 -34.85 14.88 -2.09
C MET A 1 -34.16 13.60 -1.61
N ARG A 2 -33.60 12.79 -2.51
CA ARG A 2 -33.16 11.41 -2.21
C ARG A 2 -31.63 11.40 -2.05
N ARG A 3 -31.12 11.38 -0.81
CA ARG A 3 -29.68 11.29 -0.53
C ARG A 3 -29.16 9.91 -0.97
N ARG A 4 -28.53 9.83 -2.14
CA ARG A 4 -27.75 8.65 -2.55
C ARG A 4 -26.49 8.57 -1.68
N LYS A 5 -26.47 7.68 -0.69
CA LYS A 5 -25.21 7.20 -0.09
C LYS A 5 -24.49 6.38 -1.16
N ILE A 6 -23.61 7.02 -1.92
CA ILE A 6 -22.66 6.33 -2.79
C ILE A 6 -21.71 5.55 -1.88
N SER A 7 -21.93 4.23 -1.82
CA SER A 7 -21.12 3.28 -1.07
C SER A 7 -19.69 3.29 -1.62
N ARG A 8 -18.74 3.80 -0.83
CA ARG A 8 -17.30 3.64 -1.07
C ARG A 8 -16.93 2.15 -0.94
N LEU A 9 -16.92 1.41 -2.04
CA LEU A 9 -16.37 0.05 -2.10
C LEU A 9 -15.35 -0.06 -3.24
N LEU A 10 -14.36 0.82 -3.22
CA LEU A 10 -13.14 0.63 -4.01
C LEU A 10 -12.07 0.08 -3.06
N GLY A 11 -11.95 -1.26 -3.04
CA GLY A 11 -10.90 -1.97 -2.32
C GLY A 11 -9.80 -2.39 -3.30
N LEU A 12 -8.62 -1.78 -3.19
CA LEU A 12 -7.44 -2.20 -3.95
C LEU A 12 -6.89 -3.50 -3.34
N LYS A 13 -6.74 -4.54 -4.16
CA LYS A 13 -6.19 -5.84 -3.74
C LYS A 13 -4.92 -6.14 -4.54
N PHE A 14 -3.85 -6.46 -3.83
CA PHE A 14 -2.57 -6.83 -4.44
C PHE A 14 -2.27 -8.30 -4.18
N LYS A 15 -1.71 -8.98 -5.18
CA LYS A 15 -1.25 -10.36 -5.03
C LYS A 15 0.13 -10.35 -4.38
N VAL A 16 0.15 -10.62 -3.07
CA VAL A 16 1.39 -10.79 -2.29
C VAL A 16 2.07 -12.09 -2.69
N LYS A 17 3.36 -12.01 -3.00
CA LYS A 17 4.24 -13.12 -3.30
C LYS A 17 4.96 -13.60 -2.04
N LYS A 18 5.45 -12.67 -1.23
CA LYS A 18 6.17 -12.97 0.01
C LYS A 18 6.07 -11.81 1.00
N VAL A 19 5.99 -12.11 2.30
CA VAL A 19 6.18 -11.11 3.36
C VAL A 19 7.68 -11.04 3.67
N LEU A 20 8.29 -9.86 3.53
CA LEU A 20 9.72 -9.65 3.77
C LEU A 20 9.98 -9.21 5.21
N PHE A 21 9.09 -8.39 5.77
CA PHE A 21 9.17 -7.90 7.14
C PHE A 21 7.77 -7.64 7.68
N SER A 22 7.55 -7.93 8.95
CA SER A 22 6.33 -7.57 9.66
C SER A 22 6.72 -7.14 11.06
N GLY A 23 6.41 -5.88 11.40
CA GLY A 23 6.69 -5.28 12.68
C GLY A 23 5.42 -4.64 13.22
N LYS A 24 5.08 -4.96 14.47
CA LYS A 24 3.93 -4.36 15.16
C LYS A 24 4.44 -3.60 16.38
N SER A 25 4.06 -2.33 16.45
CA SER A 25 4.20 -1.46 17.61
C SER A 25 2.84 -1.29 18.29
N GLU A 26 2.84 -0.70 19.49
CA GLU A 26 1.69 -0.57 20.39
C GLU A 26 0.48 0.15 19.76
N SER A 27 0.73 0.99 18.75
CA SER A 27 -0.30 1.73 18.01
C SER A 27 -0.19 1.65 16.48
N LYS A 28 0.86 1.04 15.94
CA LYS A 28 1.16 1.06 14.50
C LYS A 28 1.69 -0.28 14.01
N THR A 29 1.28 -0.69 12.83
CA THR A 29 1.77 -1.88 12.12
C THR A 29 2.54 -1.47 10.88
N VAL A 30 3.66 -2.14 10.62
CA VAL A 30 4.49 -1.93 9.44
C VAL A 30 4.77 -3.29 8.83
N ASP A 31 4.29 -3.49 7.60
CA ASP A 31 4.54 -4.70 6.83
C ASP A 31 5.25 -4.35 5.53
N VAL A 32 6.28 -5.10 5.19
CA VAL A 32 6.95 -5.02 3.90
C VAL A 32 6.63 -6.30 3.16
N VAL A 33 5.93 -6.19 2.04
CA VAL A 33 5.53 -7.33 1.22
C VAL A 33 6.08 -7.19 -0.19
N GLU A 34 6.53 -8.29 -0.77
CA GLU A 34 6.81 -8.40 -2.19
C GLU A 34 5.54 -8.80 -2.92
N THR A 35 5.13 -8.02 -3.93
CA THR A 35 3.95 -8.29 -4.75
C THR A 35 4.35 -8.80 -6.13
N LYS A 36 3.49 -9.60 -6.78
CA LYS A 36 3.78 -10.20 -8.10
C LYS A 36 3.78 -9.22 -9.29
N GLY A 37 3.59 -7.91 -9.07
CA GLY A 37 3.51 -6.92 -10.16
C GLY A 37 4.00 -5.51 -9.84
N HIS A 38 4.16 -5.18 -8.55
CA HIS A 38 4.54 -3.82 -8.09
C HIS A 38 5.84 -3.83 -7.26
N GLY A 39 6.58 -4.95 -7.26
CA GLY A 39 7.81 -5.11 -6.49
C GLY A 39 7.54 -5.12 -4.98
N LYS A 40 8.52 -4.64 -4.19
CA LYS A 40 8.36 -4.44 -2.75
C LYS A 40 7.39 -3.32 -2.47
N MET A 41 6.61 -3.49 -1.42
CA MET A 41 5.51 -2.61 -1.05
C MET A 41 5.52 -2.45 0.46
N LEU A 42 5.57 -1.19 0.90
CA LEU A 42 5.48 -0.83 2.31
C LEU A 42 4.03 -0.56 2.67
N LEU A 43 3.55 -1.31 3.66
CA LEU A 43 2.24 -1.15 4.26
C LEU A 43 2.44 -0.58 5.66
N LYS A 44 1.66 0.45 5.99
CA LYS A 44 1.59 1.02 7.33
C LYS A 44 0.13 1.04 7.75
N ASP A 45 -0.22 0.34 8.82
CA ASP A 45 -1.60 0.26 9.31
C ASP A 45 -2.59 -0.27 8.25
N GLY A 46 -2.12 -1.19 7.39
CA GLY A 46 -2.87 -1.73 6.27
C GLY A 46 -3.06 -0.77 5.09
N LEU A 47 -2.50 0.45 5.18
CA LEU A 47 -2.48 1.43 4.11
C LEU A 47 -1.19 1.34 3.31
N ILE A 48 -1.30 1.59 2.01
CA ILE A 48 -0.21 1.53 1.05
C ILE A 48 0.57 2.83 1.12
N MET A 49 1.85 2.77 1.48
CA MET A 49 2.69 3.97 1.60
C MET A 49 3.57 4.18 0.36
N VAL A 50 4.23 3.13 -0.13
CA VAL A 50 5.12 3.20 -1.29
C VAL A 50 5.23 1.82 -1.94
N THR A 51 5.41 1.79 -3.27
CA THR A 51 5.78 0.58 -4.01
C THR A 51 7.10 0.83 -4.73
N GLU A 52 7.93 -0.20 -4.89
CA GLU A 52 9.22 -0.14 -5.58
C GLU A 52 9.07 0.35 -7.04
N ARG A 53 7.91 0.09 -7.65
CA ARG A 53 7.55 0.59 -8.97
C ARG A 53 7.31 2.11 -9.01
N ASP A 54 6.99 2.71 -7.86
CA ASP A 54 6.75 4.14 -7.66
C ASP A 54 8.01 4.89 -7.20
N GLU A 55 9.02 4.20 -6.63
CA GLU A 55 10.32 4.80 -6.28
C GLU A 55 11.02 5.45 -7.48
N PHE A 56 10.81 4.90 -8.69
CA PHE A 56 11.34 5.50 -9.91
C PHE A 56 10.68 6.86 -10.22
N ALA A 57 9.38 7.02 -9.94
CA ALA A 57 8.68 8.29 -10.12
C ALA A 57 8.98 9.28 -8.99
N HIS A 58 9.12 8.80 -7.75
CA HIS A 58 9.33 9.65 -6.59
C HIS A 58 10.74 10.27 -6.55
N HIS A 59 11.76 9.62 -7.12
CA HIS A 59 13.09 10.21 -7.27
C HIS A 59 13.22 11.15 -8.48
N SER A 60 12.42 10.98 -9.54
CA SER A 60 12.43 11.90 -10.69
C SER A 60 11.68 13.21 -10.45
N MET A 61 10.80 13.29 -9.45
CA MET A 61 10.03 14.50 -9.13
C MET A 61 10.76 15.49 -8.22
N ARG A 62 12.05 15.27 -7.99
CA ARG A 62 12.96 16.20 -7.29
C ARG A 62 13.91 16.83 -8.30
N TRP A 63 13.34 17.59 -9.25
CA TRP A 63 14.04 18.59 -10.07
C TRP A 63 13.31 19.92 -9.92
#